data_AF-A0A6V8SJ68-F1
#
_entry.id   AF-A0A6V8SJ68-F1
#
_cell.length_a   1.000
_cell.length_b   1.000
_cell.length_c   1.000
_cell.angle_alpha   90.00
_cell.angle_beta   90.00
_cell.angle_gamma   90.00
#
_symmetry.space_group_name_H-M   'P 1'
#
loop_
_entity.id
_entity.type
_entity.pdbx_description
1 polymer ?
#
loop_
_entity_poly.entity_id
_entity_poly.type
_entity_poly.pdbx_seq_one_letter_code
_entity_poly.pdbx_strand_id
1 'polypeptide(L)'
;MELVTTQSVLNVNRDLYNKYDFNNIAFIDIEATGFDKINNKVFAVSVGKFKDQTFANDILFCEHNEEKQLLEKFLKLIKGKTIWCTFNGLAFDEPFIFQRLLINGFKTPIIDKHIDFYREISPYRNSLNLDGYSLKDMEKYLGIQREDSFNGKECRDAYFEYLSTGDEAIKNKIILHNQEDVSNLPLLFLILQDIDERGLKRDDMLSKNQKQYIKYLIRKKGISFDKSVLLNMPKKVASRIIYELIQNKVNTNKIEEILENRKSEHL
;
A
#
# COMPACT_ATOMS: atom_id res chain seq x y z
N MET A 1 16.35 -18.92 10.99
CA MET A 1 15.55 -18.30 9.91
C MET A 1 14.77 -19.38 9.18
N GLU A 2 13.45 -19.20 9.14
CA GLU A 2 12.46 -20.14 8.62
C GLU A 2 11.89 -19.61 7.29
N LEU A 3 11.55 -20.54 6.38
CA LEU A 3 10.83 -20.25 5.14
C LEU A 3 9.64 -21.21 5.07
N VAL A 4 8.44 -20.65 5.05
CA VAL A 4 7.19 -21.37 4.84
C VAL A 4 6.66 -20.99 3.47
N THR A 5 6.25 -21.97 2.67
CA THR A 5 5.62 -21.71 1.37
C THR A 5 4.22 -22.29 1.37
N THR A 6 3.23 -21.47 1.02
CA THR A 6 1.86 -21.90 0.79
C THR A 6 1.47 -21.72 -0.66
N GLN A 7 0.52 -22.53 -1.12
CA GLN A 7 0.00 -22.46 -2.48
C GLN A 7 -1.51 -22.49 -2.45
N SER A 8 -2.12 -21.65 -3.27
CA SER A 8 -3.57 -21.60 -3.45
C SER A 8 -3.92 -21.39 -4.91
N VAL A 9 -5.10 -21.87 -5.28
CA VAL A 9 -5.74 -21.51 -6.55
C VAL A 9 -6.69 -20.37 -6.24
N LEU A 10 -6.30 -19.16 -6.65
CA LEU A 10 -7.14 -17.98 -6.46
C LEU A 10 -8.09 -17.84 -7.65
N ASN A 11 -9.36 -17.56 -7.36
CA ASN A 11 -10.37 -17.33 -8.40
C ASN A 11 -10.29 -15.89 -8.94
N VAL A 12 -9.18 -15.57 -9.61
CA VAL A 12 -9.02 -14.32 -10.36
C VAL A 12 -9.21 -14.63 -11.85
N ASN A 13 -10.04 -13.85 -12.54
CA ASN A 13 -10.28 -14.10 -13.96
C ASN A 13 -9.01 -13.83 -14.80
N ARG A 14 -8.94 -14.45 -15.98
CA ARG A 14 -7.77 -14.29 -16.88
C ARG A 14 -7.62 -12.86 -17.42
N ASP A 15 -8.70 -12.10 -17.50
CA ASP A 15 -8.68 -10.74 -18.01
C ASP A 15 -7.92 -9.81 -17.05
N LEU A 16 -8.13 -9.94 -15.74
CA LEU A 16 -7.37 -9.24 -14.71
C LEU A 16 -5.91 -9.66 -14.69
N TYR A 17 -5.66 -10.97 -14.83
CA TYR A 17 -4.30 -11.52 -14.89
C TYR A 17 -3.46 -10.82 -15.97
N ASN A 18 -4.05 -10.64 -17.16
CA ASN A 18 -3.40 -9.98 -18.29
C ASN A 18 -3.40 -8.45 -18.16
N LYS A 19 -4.51 -7.85 -17.71
CA LYS A 19 -4.65 -6.37 -17.55
C LYS A 19 -3.58 -5.81 -16.61
N TYR A 20 -3.26 -6.53 -15.55
CA TYR A 20 -2.32 -6.09 -14.51
C TYR A 20 -0.97 -6.81 -14.56
N ASP A 21 -0.76 -7.71 -15.53
CA ASP A 21 0.49 -8.44 -15.71
C ASP A 21 0.97 -9.16 -14.43
N PHE A 22 0.11 -10.03 -13.90
CA PHE A 22 0.34 -10.75 -12.64
C PHE A 22 1.64 -11.58 -12.63
N ASN A 23 2.17 -11.94 -13.80
CA ASN A 23 3.46 -12.60 -13.94
C ASN A 23 4.64 -11.71 -13.50
N ASN A 24 4.51 -10.39 -13.53
CA ASN A 24 5.55 -9.44 -13.14
C ASN A 24 5.30 -8.78 -11.77
N ILE A 25 4.20 -9.14 -11.09
CA ILE A 25 3.88 -8.65 -9.74
C ILE A 25 4.54 -9.52 -8.66
N ALA A 26 5.10 -8.84 -7.65
CA ALA A 26 5.34 -9.37 -6.31
C ALA A 26 4.35 -8.73 -5.32
N PHE A 27 3.55 -9.56 -4.66
CA PHE A 27 2.66 -9.15 -3.57
C PHE A 27 3.42 -9.22 -2.25
N ILE A 28 3.45 -8.13 -1.49
CA ILE A 28 4.39 -8.01 -0.36
C ILE A 28 3.69 -7.42 0.86
N ASP A 29 4.05 -7.96 2.02
CA ASP A 29 3.77 -7.41 3.35
C ASP A 29 4.97 -7.71 4.26
N ILE A 30 5.33 -6.77 5.15
CA ILE A 30 6.43 -6.94 6.10
C ILE A 30 5.98 -6.74 7.55
N GLU A 31 6.65 -7.46 8.44
CA GLU A 31 6.58 -7.23 9.88
C GLU A 31 7.90 -6.72 10.44
N ALA A 32 7.82 -5.70 11.29
CA ALA A 32 8.99 -5.03 11.83
C ALA A 32 8.92 -4.80 13.34
N THR A 33 10.09 -4.73 13.98
CA THR A 33 10.21 -4.52 15.43
C THR A 33 9.82 -3.11 15.90
N GLY A 34 9.36 -2.25 14.99
CA GLY A 34 8.90 -0.89 15.23
C GLY A 34 8.87 -0.07 13.94
N PHE A 35 8.59 1.23 14.04
CA PHE A 35 8.41 2.12 12.88
C PHE A 35 9.69 2.84 12.43
N ASP A 36 10.74 2.84 13.25
CA ASP A 36 12.00 3.50 12.91
C ASP A 36 12.85 2.60 12.02
N LYS A 37 12.78 2.82 10.71
CA LYS A 37 13.55 2.10 9.69
C LYS A 37 15.08 2.08 9.89
N ILE A 38 15.64 2.99 10.70
CA ILE A 38 17.08 2.98 11.03
C ILE A 38 17.39 1.99 12.15
N ASN A 39 16.59 2.03 13.21
CA ASN A 39 16.87 1.30 14.46
C ASN A 39 16.12 -0.03 14.59
N ASN A 40 14.94 -0.13 13.97
CA ASN A 40 14.13 -1.33 13.93
C ASN A 40 14.50 -2.22 12.75
N LYS A 41 14.18 -3.51 12.88
CA LYS A 41 14.50 -4.56 11.91
C LYS A 41 13.22 -5.17 11.37
N VAL A 42 13.30 -5.70 10.16
CA VAL A 42 12.28 -6.61 9.62
C VAL A 42 12.49 -8.00 10.22
N PHE A 43 11.42 -8.61 10.73
CA PHE A 43 11.45 -9.96 11.28
C PHE A 43 10.61 -10.97 10.50
N ALA A 44 9.60 -10.52 9.75
CA ALA A 44 8.89 -11.36 8.79
C ALA A 44 8.62 -10.63 7.47
N VAL A 45 8.59 -11.38 6.36
CA VAL A 45 8.18 -10.88 5.04
C VAL A 45 7.45 -11.97 4.29
N SER A 46 6.27 -11.66 3.78
CA SER A 46 5.52 -12.49 2.85
C SER A 46 5.75 -11.99 1.43
N VAL A 47 5.99 -12.91 0.50
CA VAL A 47 6.12 -12.63 -0.93
C VAL A 47 5.23 -13.57 -1.73
N GLY A 48 4.11 -13.02 -2.20
CA GLY A 48 3.17 -13.65 -3.10
C GLY A 48 3.56 -13.47 -4.56
N LYS A 49 3.47 -14.53 -5.35
CA LYS A 49 3.69 -14.49 -6.81
C LYS A 49 2.85 -15.54 -7.51
N PHE A 50 2.41 -15.22 -8.73
CA PHE A 50 1.83 -16.23 -9.60
C PHE A 50 2.91 -17.02 -10.33
N LYS A 51 2.65 -18.32 -10.46
CA LYS A 51 3.32 -19.25 -11.36
C LYS A 51 2.26 -20.11 -12.03
N ASP A 52 2.06 -19.92 -13.33
CA ASP A 52 1.15 -20.73 -14.17
C ASP A 52 -0.27 -20.89 -13.56
N GLN A 53 -0.86 -19.76 -13.11
CA GLN A 53 -2.18 -19.63 -12.42
C GLN A 53 -2.23 -20.09 -10.96
N THR A 54 -1.19 -20.71 -10.42
CA THR A 54 -1.08 -20.98 -8.98
C THR A 54 -0.48 -19.78 -8.28
N PHE A 55 -1.12 -19.33 -7.20
CA PHE A 55 -0.55 -18.32 -6.31
C PHE A 55 0.31 -19.01 -5.26
N ALA A 56 1.59 -18.66 -5.22
CA ALA A 56 2.52 -19.13 -4.20
C ALA A 56 2.88 -17.96 -3.28
N ASN A 57 2.77 -18.16 -1.97
CA ASN A 57 3.15 -17.20 -0.96
C ASN A 57 4.32 -17.76 -0.14
N ASP A 58 5.48 -17.11 -0.24
CA ASP A 58 6.70 -17.45 0.49
C ASP A 58 6.84 -16.52 1.71
N ILE A 59 6.74 -17.07 2.92
CA ILE A 59 6.86 -16.34 4.19
C ILE A 59 8.25 -16.60 4.79
N LEU A 60 9.04 -15.55 4.88
CA LEU A 60 10.34 -15.54 5.55
C LEU A 60 10.15 -15.05 6.98
N PHE A 61 10.55 -15.85 7.96
CA PHE A 61 10.56 -15.46 9.37
C PHE A 61 12.00 -15.57 9.92
N CYS A 62 12.45 -14.57 10.67
CA CYS A 62 13.80 -14.53 11.20
C CYS A 62 13.85 -14.09 12.65
N GLU A 63 14.85 -14.59 13.37
CA GLU A 63 15.09 -14.27 14.77
C GLU A 63 16.34 -13.40 14.93
N HIS A 64 16.40 -12.62 16.01
CA HIS A 64 17.61 -11.93 16.47
C HIS A 64 18.41 -11.16 15.38
N ASN A 65 19.48 -11.76 14.86
CA ASN A 65 20.48 -11.17 13.96
C ASN A 65 20.40 -11.71 12.53
N GLU A 66 19.31 -12.38 12.18
CA GLU A 66 19.14 -13.03 10.89
C GLU A 66 18.57 -12.12 9.79
N GLU A 67 18.27 -10.85 10.10
CA GLU A 67 17.67 -9.89 9.14
C GLU A 67 18.43 -9.84 7.81
N LYS A 68 19.78 -9.83 7.83
CA LYS A 68 20.57 -9.79 6.60
C LYS A 68 20.29 -11.01 5.69
N GLN A 69 20.12 -12.18 6.29
CA GLN A 69 19.79 -13.41 5.57
C GLN A 69 18.36 -13.37 5.02
N LEU A 70 17.42 -12.84 5.80
CA LEU A 70 16.05 -12.59 5.36
C LEU A 70 16.01 -11.66 4.15
N LEU A 71 16.73 -10.53 4.20
CA LEU A 71 16.81 -9.56 3.11
C LEU A 71 17.43 -10.15 1.84
N GLU A 72 18.47 -10.97 1.99
CA GLU A 72 19.09 -11.66 0.85
C GLU A 72 18.10 -12.63 0.19
N LYS A 73 17.33 -13.39 0.97
CA LYS A 73 16.29 -14.28 0.46
C LYS A 73 15.14 -13.50 -0.17
N PHE A 74 14.70 -12.42 0.45
CA PHE A 74 13.68 -11.52 -0.10
C PHE A 74 14.06 -11.06 -1.51
N LEU A 75 15.29 -10.56 -1.71
CA LEU A 75 15.78 -10.14 -3.03
C LEU A 75 15.76 -11.27 -4.06
N LYS A 76 16.01 -12.52 -3.65
CA LYS A 76 15.92 -13.70 -4.54
C LYS A 76 14.46 -14.01 -4.91
N LEU A 77 13.53 -13.86 -3.97
CA LEU A 77 12.10 -14.13 -4.19
C LEU A 77 11.45 -13.14 -5.16
N ILE A 78 11.80 -11.86 -5.06
CA ILE A 78 11.27 -10.81 -5.95
C ILE A 78 12.03 -10.67 -7.27
N LYS A 79 13.07 -11.49 -7.51
CA LYS A 79 13.92 -11.36 -8.70
C LYS A 79 13.07 -11.50 -9.98
N GLY A 80 13.20 -10.51 -10.86
CA GLY A 80 12.46 -10.47 -12.13
C GLY A 80 11.02 -9.94 -11.99
N LYS A 81 10.56 -9.60 -10.78
CA LYS A 81 9.31 -8.89 -10.55
C LYS A 81 9.58 -7.40 -10.52
N THR A 82 9.05 -6.65 -11.48
CA THR A 82 9.24 -5.20 -11.58
C THR A 82 8.05 -4.40 -11.06
N ILE A 83 6.94 -5.08 -10.73
CA ILE A 83 5.76 -4.47 -10.14
C ILE A 83 5.63 -4.95 -8.69
N TRP A 84 5.48 -4.01 -7.77
CA TRP A 84 5.15 -4.31 -6.37
C TRP A 84 3.67 -4.08 -6.13
N CYS A 85 3.07 -4.93 -5.30
CA CYS A 85 1.68 -4.79 -4.89
C CYS A 85 1.56 -5.01 -3.39
N THR A 86 1.03 -4.03 -2.67
CA THR A 86 0.98 -4.02 -1.20
C THR A 86 -0.34 -3.43 -0.73
N PHE A 87 -0.61 -3.54 0.58
CA PHE A 87 -1.66 -2.78 1.23
C PHE A 87 -1.05 -1.69 2.11
N ASN A 88 -1.12 -0.42 1.69
CA ASN A 88 -0.50 0.72 2.37
C ASN A 88 1.05 0.68 2.42
N GLY A 89 1.68 -0.12 1.56
CA GLY A 89 3.13 -0.34 1.61
C GLY A 89 3.99 0.78 1.02
N LEU A 90 3.41 1.72 0.26
CA LEU A 90 4.13 2.95 -0.09
C LEU A 90 4.34 3.85 1.13
N ALA A 91 3.49 3.73 2.16
CA ALA A 91 3.65 4.48 3.40
C ALA A 91 4.63 3.80 4.37
N PHE A 92 4.78 2.49 4.29
CA PHE A 92 5.51 1.69 5.28
C PHE A 92 6.49 0.68 4.67
N ASP A 93 5.99 -0.37 4.02
CA ASP A 93 6.78 -1.54 3.60
C ASP A 93 7.97 -1.20 2.71
N GLU A 94 7.75 -0.48 1.61
CA GLU A 94 8.79 -0.08 0.67
C GLU A 94 9.86 0.81 1.32
N PRO A 95 9.51 1.96 1.94
CA PRO A 95 10.54 2.81 2.54
C PRO A 95 11.28 2.11 3.68
N PHE A 96 10.63 1.18 4.38
CA PHE A 96 11.27 0.41 5.44
C PHE A 96 12.26 -0.60 4.87
N ILE A 97 11.82 -1.48 3.96
CA ILE A 97 12.66 -2.53 3.37
C ILE A 97 13.84 -1.93 2.58
N PHE A 98 13.64 -0.82 1.87
CA PHE A 98 14.71 -0.12 1.15
C PHE A 98 15.78 0.40 2.09
N GLN A 99 15.38 1.03 3.20
CA GLN A 99 16.33 1.50 4.20
C GLN A 99 17.09 0.34 4.84
N ARG A 100 16.42 -0.78 5.15
CA ARG A 100 17.08 -1.97 5.70
C ARG A 100 18.04 -2.62 4.72
N LEU A 101 17.70 -2.68 3.43
CA LEU A 101 18.58 -3.14 2.36
C LEU A 101 19.86 -2.29 2.29
N LEU A 102 19.72 -0.96 2.29
CA LEU A 102 20.84 -0.03 2.26
C LEU A 102 21.76 -0.20 3.48
N ILE A 103 21.20 -0.27 4.69
CA ILE A 103 21.95 -0.46 5.94
C ILE A 103 22.73 -1.78 5.91
N ASN A 104 22.17 -2.83 5.32
CA ASN A 104 22.81 -4.14 5.21
C ASN A 104 23.74 -4.29 3.99
N GLY A 105 23.97 -3.21 3.23
CA GLY A 105 24.90 -3.17 2.10
C GLY A 105 24.35 -3.78 0.80
N PHE A 106 23.03 -3.94 0.69
CA PHE A 106 22.38 -4.41 -0.52
C PHE A 106 21.94 -3.23 -1.41
N LYS A 107 21.81 -3.49 -2.71
CA LYS A 107 21.17 -2.56 -3.64
C LYS A 107 19.66 -2.68 -3.52
N THR A 108 18.96 -1.56 -3.65
CA THR A 108 17.49 -1.57 -3.76
C THR A 108 17.10 -2.14 -5.13
N PRO A 109 16.02 -2.95 -5.20
CA PRO A 109 15.49 -3.43 -6.48
C PRO A 109 14.95 -2.26 -7.30
N ILE A 110 14.93 -2.42 -8.62
CA ILE A 110 14.24 -1.49 -9.52
C ILE A 110 12.77 -1.88 -9.53
N ILE A 111 11.90 -0.92 -9.20
CA ILE A 111 10.45 -1.06 -9.23
C ILE A 111 9.95 -0.11 -10.31
N ASP A 112 9.33 -0.66 -11.34
CA ASP A 112 8.75 0.13 -12.44
C ASP A 112 7.38 0.70 -12.02
N LYS A 113 6.66 -0.02 -11.16
CA LYS A 113 5.34 0.36 -10.68
C LYS A 113 5.06 -0.21 -9.29
N HIS A 114 4.40 0.57 -8.43
CA HIS A 114 3.89 0.12 -7.14
C HIS A 114 2.38 0.32 -7.06
N ILE A 115 1.64 -0.78 -6.99
CA ILE A 115 0.19 -0.79 -6.77
C ILE A 115 -0.07 -0.89 -5.26
N ASP A 116 -0.45 0.24 -4.64
CA ASP A 116 -0.82 0.29 -3.23
C ASP A 116 -2.36 0.28 -3.10
N PHE A 117 -2.93 -0.85 -2.68
CA PHE A 117 -4.37 -1.02 -2.61
C PHE A 117 -5.06 -0.07 -1.66
N TYR A 118 -4.38 0.38 -0.59
CA TYR A 118 -4.95 1.40 0.28
C TYR A 118 -5.22 2.67 -0.52
N ARG A 119 -4.26 3.10 -1.35
CA ARG A 119 -4.38 4.33 -2.14
C ARG A 119 -5.35 4.19 -3.32
N GLU A 120 -5.42 3.00 -3.91
CA GLU A 120 -6.34 2.71 -5.03
C GLU A 120 -7.80 2.61 -4.57
N ILE A 121 -8.06 1.99 -3.41
CA ILE A 121 -9.42 1.64 -2.97
C ILE A 121 -9.99 2.62 -1.94
N SER A 122 -9.18 3.13 -0.99
CA SER A 122 -9.68 4.06 0.05
C SER A 122 -10.43 5.29 -0.47
N PRO A 123 -10.14 5.85 -1.67
CA PRO A 123 -10.91 6.95 -2.22
C PRO A 123 -12.36 6.60 -2.55
N TYR A 124 -12.75 5.33 -2.55
CA TYR A 124 -14.09 4.88 -2.89
C TYR A 124 -14.86 4.33 -1.68
N ARG A 125 -14.34 4.52 -0.46
CA ARG A 125 -14.87 3.92 0.77
C ARG A 125 -16.38 4.07 0.93
N ASN A 126 -16.91 5.28 0.77
CA ASN A 126 -18.35 5.51 0.94
C ASN A 126 -19.14 4.96 -0.25
N SER A 127 -18.62 5.07 -1.46
CA SER A 127 -19.26 4.51 -2.67
C SER A 127 -19.34 2.97 -2.63
N LEU A 128 -18.39 2.33 -1.96
CA LEU A 128 -18.33 0.89 -1.70
C LEU A 128 -19.06 0.46 -0.42
N ASN A 129 -19.50 1.41 0.43
CA ASN A 129 -20.05 1.17 1.76
C ASN A 129 -19.12 0.30 2.66
N LEU A 130 -17.82 0.56 2.62
CA LEU A 130 -16.86 -0.16 3.46
C LEU A 130 -16.94 0.30 4.92
N ASP A 131 -16.80 -0.66 5.83
CA ASP A 131 -16.81 -0.41 7.28
C ASP A 131 -15.61 0.45 7.72
N GLY A 132 -14.45 0.25 7.09
CA GLY A 132 -13.20 0.95 7.43
C GLY A 132 -12.25 1.10 6.25
N TYR A 133 -10.96 1.18 6.55
CA TYR A 133 -9.87 1.38 5.59
C TYR A 133 -8.78 0.31 5.71
N SER A 134 -8.98 -0.72 6.53
CA SER A 134 -8.01 -1.79 6.73
C SER A 134 -8.11 -2.84 5.62
N LEU A 135 -7.07 -3.67 5.48
CA LEU A 135 -7.11 -4.83 4.59
C LEU A 135 -8.28 -5.76 4.95
N LYS A 136 -8.50 -5.99 6.24
CA LYS A 136 -9.61 -6.79 6.77
C LYS A 136 -10.98 -6.26 6.33
N ASP A 137 -11.15 -4.93 6.21
CA ASP A 137 -12.39 -4.33 5.71
C ASP A 137 -12.60 -4.63 4.20
N MET A 138 -11.52 -4.59 3.41
CA MET A 138 -11.57 -4.89 1.97
C MET A 138 -11.83 -6.38 1.71
N GLU A 139 -11.21 -7.24 2.49
CA GLU A 139 -11.42 -8.69 2.46
C GLU A 139 -12.86 -9.04 2.84
N LYS A 140 -13.38 -8.43 3.90
CA LYS A 140 -14.77 -8.61 4.32
C LYS A 140 -15.76 -8.18 3.23
N TYR A 141 -15.47 -7.10 2.51
CA TYR A 141 -16.28 -6.68 1.36
C TYR A 141 -16.33 -7.76 0.26
N LEU A 142 -15.24 -8.51 0.06
CA LEU A 142 -15.19 -9.67 -0.83
C LEU A 142 -15.77 -10.96 -0.23
N GLY A 143 -16.27 -10.92 1.00
CA GLY A 143 -16.79 -12.09 1.72
C GLY A 143 -15.69 -13.03 2.25
N ILE A 144 -14.44 -12.58 2.31
CA ILE A 144 -13.31 -13.34 2.82
C ILE A 144 -13.35 -13.34 4.36
N GLN A 145 -13.11 -14.51 4.94
CA GLN A 145 -13.00 -14.70 6.38
C GLN A 145 -11.56 -15.04 6.73
N ARG A 146 -11.02 -14.37 7.74
CA ARG A 146 -9.66 -14.57 8.24
C ARG A 146 -9.66 -15.43 9.49
N GLU A 147 -8.62 -16.22 9.65
CA GLU A 147 -8.30 -16.86 10.94
C GLU A 147 -7.47 -15.93 11.82
N ASP A 148 -6.65 -15.07 11.21
CA ASP A 148 -5.82 -14.11 11.94
C ASP A 148 -6.63 -13.05 12.70
N SER A 149 -6.30 -12.90 13.98
CA SER A 149 -6.87 -11.90 14.88
C SER A 149 -5.91 -10.75 15.22
N PHE A 150 -4.63 -10.85 14.88
CA PHE A 150 -3.65 -9.82 15.24
C PHE A 150 -3.85 -8.53 14.42
N ASN A 151 -3.48 -7.42 15.04
CA ASN A 151 -3.04 -6.22 14.34
C ASN A 151 -1.51 -6.10 14.40
N GLY A 152 -0.91 -5.20 13.61
CA GLY A 152 0.56 -5.09 13.55
C GLY A 152 1.24 -4.79 14.89
N LYS A 153 0.58 -4.11 15.85
CA LYS A 153 1.15 -3.92 17.19
C LYS A 153 1.16 -5.24 17.97
N GLU A 154 0.06 -6.00 17.92
CA GLU A 154 -0.05 -7.31 18.56
C GLU A 154 0.92 -8.32 17.94
N CYS A 155 1.09 -8.32 16.61
CA CYS A 155 2.05 -9.16 15.91
C CYS A 155 3.49 -8.88 16.37
N ARG A 156 3.85 -7.59 16.49
CA ARG A 156 5.15 -7.17 17.03
C ARG A 156 5.34 -7.58 18.49
N ASP A 157 4.35 -7.35 19.35
CA ASP A 157 4.45 -7.68 20.77
C ASP A 157 4.57 -9.21 20.95
N ALA A 158 3.83 -9.99 20.15
CA ALA A 158 3.95 -11.44 20.06
C ALA A 158 5.35 -11.90 19.60
N TYR A 159 6.00 -11.18 18.68
CA TYR A 159 7.37 -11.51 18.27
C TYR A 159 8.35 -11.43 19.45
N PHE A 160 8.27 -10.37 20.27
CA PHE A 160 9.11 -10.26 21.45
C PHE A 160 8.78 -11.30 22.52
N GLU A 161 7.50 -11.65 22.68
CA GLU A 161 7.08 -12.75 23.55
C GLU A 161 7.70 -14.07 23.07
N TYR A 162 7.57 -14.40 21.78
CA TYR A 162 8.18 -15.58 21.18
C TYR A 162 9.70 -15.65 21.41
N LEU A 163 10.42 -14.55 21.21
CA LEU A 163 11.87 -14.51 21.46
C LEU A 163 12.23 -14.80 22.92
N SER A 164 11.31 -14.53 23.86
CA SER A 164 11.53 -14.76 25.29
C SER A 164 11.09 -16.15 25.76
N THR A 165 10.05 -16.72 25.16
CA THR A 165 9.43 -17.97 25.60
C THR A 165 9.83 -19.17 24.75
N GLY A 166 10.17 -18.95 23.49
CA GLY A 166 10.32 -20.01 22.48
C GLY A 166 9.00 -20.70 22.12
N ASP A 167 7.85 -20.10 22.41
CA ASP A 167 6.54 -20.73 22.17
C ASP A 167 6.18 -20.72 20.68
N GLU A 168 6.32 -21.89 20.05
CA GLU A 168 5.98 -22.12 18.65
C GLU A 168 4.53 -21.76 18.29
N ALA A 169 3.58 -21.84 19.23
CA ALA A 169 2.20 -21.43 18.97
C ALA A 169 2.10 -19.92 18.72
N ILE A 170 2.96 -19.10 19.34
CA ILE A 170 3.04 -17.66 19.12
C ILE A 170 3.66 -17.39 17.74
N LYS A 171 4.77 -18.05 17.41
CA LYS A 171 5.38 -17.95 16.08
C LYS A 171 4.40 -18.31 14.96
N ASN A 172 3.65 -19.39 15.12
CA ASN A 172 2.66 -19.81 14.13
C ASN A 172 1.57 -18.76 13.90
N LYS A 173 1.15 -18.01 14.94
CA LYS A 173 0.20 -16.89 14.79
C LYS A 173 0.82 -15.71 14.04
N ILE A 174 2.10 -15.39 14.29
CA ILE A 174 2.83 -14.35 13.56
C ILE A 174 2.94 -14.71 12.08
N ILE A 175 3.34 -15.94 11.78
CA ILE A 175 3.46 -16.44 10.41
C ILE A 175 2.08 -16.42 9.72
N LEU A 176 1.02 -16.84 10.41
CA LEU A 176 -0.35 -16.79 9.88
C LEU A 176 -0.81 -15.36 9.56
N HIS A 177 -0.54 -14.40 10.44
CA HIS A 177 -0.85 -12.98 10.22
C HIS A 177 -0.23 -12.46 8.92
N ASN A 178 1.11 -12.55 8.83
CA ASN A 178 1.86 -12.06 7.66
C ASN A 178 1.52 -12.87 6.39
N GLN A 179 1.20 -14.16 6.52
CA GLN A 179 0.71 -14.98 5.40
C GLN A 179 -0.63 -14.44 4.86
N GLU A 180 -1.63 -14.25 5.72
CA GLU A 180 -2.96 -13.81 5.30
C GLU A 180 -2.95 -12.39 4.73
N ASP A 181 -2.05 -11.51 5.19
CA ASP A 181 -1.90 -10.15 4.66
C ASP A 181 -1.42 -10.09 3.20
N VAL A 182 -0.88 -11.19 2.67
CA VAL A 182 -0.50 -11.32 1.24
C VAL A 182 -1.41 -12.27 0.47
N SER A 183 -1.96 -13.29 1.12
CA SER A 183 -2.67 -14.39 0.45
C SER A 183 -3.89 -13.93 -0.35
N ASN A 184 -4.54 -12.86 0.11
CA ASN A 184 -5.76 -12.34 -0.51
C ASN A 184 -5.55 -11.06 -1.32
N LEU A 185 -4.35 -10.46 -1.33
CA LEU A 185 -4.07 -9.24 -2.09
C LEU A 185 -4.44 -9.35 -3.58
N PRO A 186 -4.19 -10.48 -4.29
CA PRO A 186 -4.63 -10.61 -5.67
C PRO A 186 -6.15 -10.48 -5.87
N LEU A 187 -6.95 -10.84 -4.86
CA LEU A 187 -8.41 -10.75 -4.94
C LEU A 187 -8.90 -9.30 -4.84
N LEU A 188 -8.11 -8.37 -4.29
CA LEU A 188 -8.49 -6.95 -4.21
C LEU A 188 -8.57 -6.29 -5.60
N PHE A 189 -7.97 -6.87 -6.63
CA PHE A 189 -8.20 -6.44 -8.01
C PHE A 189 -9.67 -6.59 -8.45
N LEU A 190 -10.45 -7.49 -7.85
CA LEU A 190 -11.89 -7.59 -8.07
C LEU A 190 -12.64 -6.34 -7.57
N ILE A 191 -12.15 -5.70 -6.49
CA ILE A 191 -12.71 -4.42 -6.01
C ILE A 191 -12.42 -3.31 -7.02
N LEU A 192 -11.20 -3.27 -7.58
CA LEU A 192 -10.86 -2.31 -8.63
C LEU A 192 -11.72 -2.52 -9.89
N GLN A 193 -11.99 -3.78 -10.24
CA GLN A 193 -12.92 -4.11 -11.31
C GLN A 193 -14.35 -3.62 -11.01
N ASP A 194 -14.86 -3.85 -9.79
CA ASP A 194 -16.20 -3.38 -9.39
C ASP A 194 -16.31 -1.84 -9.43
N ILE A 195 -15.26 -1.14 -8.98
CA ILE A 195 -15.15 0.32 -9.09
C ILE A 195 -15.27 0.78 -10.54
N ASP A 196 -14.50 0.15 -11.45
CA ASP A 196 -14.48 0.47 -12.87
C ASP A 196 -15.86 0.20 -13.51
N GLU A 197 -16.42 -0.99 -13.28
CA GLU A 197 -17.69 -1.44 -13.89
C GLU A 197 -18.90 -0.63 -13.43
N ARG A 198 -18.95 -0.26 -12.15
CA ARG A 198 -20.04 0.56 -11.60
C ARG A 198 -19.82 2.06 -11.79
N GLY A 199 -18.64 2.47 -12.29
CA GLY A 199 -18.26 3.87 -12.44
C GLY A 199 -18.34 4.63 -11.12
N LEU A 200 -17.82 4.03 -10.05
CA LEU A 200 -17.92 4.61 -8.70
C LEU A 200 -17.19 5.95 -8.62
N LYS A 201 -17.71 6.84 -7.78
CA LYS A 201 -17.13 8.17 -7.60
C LYS A 201 -16.21 8.17 -6.40
N ARG A 202 -15.09 8.87 -6.57
CA ARG A 202 -14.14 9.13 -5.49
C ARG A 202 -14.70 10.12 -4.47
N ASP A 203 -14.51 9.78 -3.20
CA ASP A 203 -14.87 10.54 -2.00
C ASP A 203 -13.92 11.70 -1.73
N ASP A 204 -12.68 11.60 -2.21
CA ASP A 204 -11.60 12.54 -1.94
C ASP A 204 -11.56 13.71 -2.93
N MET A 205 -12.62 13.91 -3.73
CA MET A 205 -12.69 14.95 -4.76
C MET A 205 -13.21 16.29 -4.24
N LEU A 206 -12.75 17.37 -4.87
CA LEU A 206 -13.08 18.76 -4.57
C LEU A 206 -14.57 18.96 -4.32
N SER A 207 -14.92 19.42 -3.12
CA SER A 207 -16.31 19.72 -2.77
C SER A 207 -16.83 20.97 -3.49
N LYS A 208 -18.16 21.09 -3.61
CA LYS A 208 -18.82 22.30 -4.15
C LYS A 208 -18.38 23.57 -3.40
N ASN A 209 -18.29 23.50 -2.07
CA ASN A 209 -17.91 24.62 -1.22
C ASN A 209 -16.43 25.03 -1.45
N GLN A 210 -15.50 24.08 -1.47
CA GLN A 210 -14.10 24.37 -1.78
C GLN A 210 -13.96 24.99 -3.18
N LYS A 211 -14.69 24.46 -4.18
CA LYS A 211 -14.68 24.99 -5.55
C LYS A 211 -15.15 26.45 -5.60
N GLN A 212 -16.22 26.78 -4.88
CA GLN A 212 -16.73 28.15 -4.79
C GLN A 212 -15.76 29.08 -4.06
N TYR A 213 -15.16 28.60 -2.97
CA TYR A 213 -14.22 29.39 -2.18
C TYR A 213 -12.93 29.70 -2.94
N ILE A 214 -12.36 28.73 -3.65
CA ILE A 214 -11.20 28.95 -4.52
C ILE A 214 -11.53 29.99 -5.60
N LYS A 215 -12.68 29.88 -6.26
CA LYS A 215 -13.13 30.88 -7.25
C LYS A 215 -13.26 32.29 -6.66
N TYR A 216 -13.78 32.40 -5.44
CA TYR A 216 -13.88 33.66 -4.73
C TYR A 216 -12.50 34.26 -4.45
N LEU A 217 -11.56 33.47 -3.91
CA LEU A 217 -10.22 33.94 -3.58
C LEU A 217 -9.43 34.40 -4.81
N ILE A 218 -9.49 33.62 -5.89
CA ILE A 218 -8.84 33.98 -7.18
C ILE A 218 -9.36 35.33 -7.67
N ARG A 219 -10.69 35.55 -7.67
CA ARG A 219 -11.29 36.83 -8.08
C ARG A 219 -10.87 37.97 -7.16
N LYS A 220 -10.89 37.75 -5.84
CA LYS A 220 -10.51 38.77 -4.84
C LYS A 220 -9.05 39.20 -4.96
N LYS A 221 -8.16 38.27 -5.31
CA LYS A 221 -6.71 38.50 -5.40
C LYS A 221 -6.25 38.91 -6.81
N GLY A 222 -7.14 38.93 -7.81
CA GLY A 222 -6.81 39.30 -9.19
C GLY A 222 -5.88 38.30 -9.90
N ILE A 223 -5.95 37.02 -9.53
CA ILE A 223 -5.07 35.97 -10.06
C ILE A 223 -5.69 35.35 -11.31
N SER A 224 -4.89 35.08 -12.33
CA SER A 224 -5.30 34.24 -13.47
C SER A 224 -5.16 32.77 -13.08
N PHE A 225 -6.21 31.98 -13.27
CA PHE A 225 -6.22 30.57 -12.90
C PHE A 225 -7.03 29.78 -13.93
N ASP A 226 -6.44 28.73 -14.50
CA ASP A 226 -7.15 27.85 -15.41
C ASP A 226 -8.26 27.08 -14.66
N LYS A 227 -9.51 27.29 -15.05
CA LYS A 227 -10.67 26.65 -14.44
C LYS A 227 -10.70 25.14 -14.70
N SER A 228 -10.04 24.65 -15.76
CA SER A 228 -9.93 23.23 -16.08
C SER A 228 -9.22 22.46 -14.95
N VAL A 229 -8.28 23.11 -14.26
CA VAL A 229 -7.51 22.53 -13.17
C VAL A 229 -8.39 22.16 -11.97
N LEU A 230 -9.51 22.85 -11.76
CA LEU A 230 -10.49 22.53 -10.72
C LEU A 230 -11.32 21.28 -11.03
N LEU A 231 -11.24 20.75 -12.26
CA LEU A 231 -11.84 19.46 -12.61
C LEU A 231 -10.99 18.33 -12.02
N ASN A 232 -11.69 17.36 -11.45
CA ASN A 232 -11.10 16.18 -10.84
C ASN A 232 -10.02 16.48 -9.78
N MET A 233 -10.05 17.65 -9.14
CA MET A 233 -9.06 18.05 -8.13
C MET A 233 -9.31 17.31 -6.81
N PRO A 234 -8.30 16.68 -6.18
CA PRO A 234 -8.44 16.12 -4.84
C PRO A 234 -8.65 17.21 -3.77
N LYS A 235 -9.42 16.91 -2.71
CA LYS A 235 -9.69 17.79 -1.57
C LYS A 235 -8.39 18.28 -0.91
N LYS A 236 -7.37 17.42 -0.79
CA LYS A 236 -6.06 17.75 -0.20
C LYS A 236 -5.32 18.81 -1.02
N VAL A 237 -5.30 18.65 -2.33
CA VAL A 237 -4.73 19.63 -3.28
C VAL A 237 -5.49 20.95 -3.17
N ALA A 238 -6.83 20.88 -3.15
CA ALA A 238 -7.68 22.06 -2.98
C ALA A 238 -7.37 22.83 -1.69
N SER A 239 -7.20 22.13 -0.56
CA SER A 239 -6.86 22.75 0.72
C SER A 239 -5.50 23.43 0.70
N ARG A 240 -4.48 22.85 0.04
CA ARG A 240 -3.15 23.48 -0.14
C ARG A 240 -3.25 24.75 -0.99
N ILE A 241 -4.01 24.70 -2.08
CA ILE A 241 -4.24 25.89 -2.93
C ILE A 241 -4.97 26.98 -2.14
N ILE A 242 -6.00 26.62 -1.36
CA ILE A 242 -6.71 27.56 -0.49
C ILE A 242 -5.75 28.21 0.51
N TYR A 243 -4.86 27.43 1.13
CA TYR A 243 -3.86 27.94 2.06
C TYR A 243 -2.97 29.00 1.41
N GLU A 244 -2.45 28.74 0.21
CA GLU A 244 -1.62 29.71 -0.53
C GLU A 244 -2.41 30.97 -0.94
N LEU A 245 -3.69 30.81 -1.33
CA LEU A 245 -4.55 31.92 -1.76
C LEU A 245 -4.99 32.83 -0.60
N ILE A 246 -5.06 32.31 0.63
CA ILE A 246 -5.45 33.11 1.82
C ILE A 246 -4.30 34.02 2.27
N GLN A 247 -3.05 33.66 1.98
CA GLN A 247 -1.88 34.45 2.41
C GLN A 247 -1.97 35.91 1.94
N ASN A 248 -1.37 36.81 2.73
CA ASN A 248 -1.35 38.25 2.42
C ASN A 248 -0.71 38.51 1.05
N LYS A 249 0.47 37.90 0.81
CA LYS A 249 1.12 37.84 -0.49
C LYS A 249 0.96 36.43 -1.06
N VAL A 250 0.23 36.31 -2.16
CA VAL A 250 0.01 35.00 -2.80
C VAL A 250 1.27 34.55 -3.52
N ASN A 251 1.64 33.29 -3.33
CA ASN A 251 2.75 32.65 -4.02
C ASN A 251 2.24 31.83 -5.21
N THR A 252 2.17 32.44 -6.38
CA THR A 252 1.68 31.79 -7.60
C THR A 252 2.55 30.62 -8.03
N ASN A 253 3.87 30.74 -7.88
CA ASN A 253 4.81 29.66 -8.19
C ASN A 253 4.54 28.43 -7.31
N LYS A 254 4.21 28.63 -6.02
CA LYS A 254 3.88 27.52 -5.14
C LYS A 254 2.57 26.84 -5.53
N ILE A 255 1.61 27.61 -6.01
CA ILE A 255 0.35 27.07 -6.53
C ILE A 255 0.62 26.24 -7.79
N GLU A 256 1.43 26.73 -8.73
CA GLU A 256 1.83 25.97 -9.92
C GLU A 256 2.56 24.68 -9.55
N GLU A 257 3.51 24.74 -8.62
CA GLU A 257 4.22 23.57 -8.09
C GLU A 257 3.25 22.54 -7.46
N ILE A 258 2.23 22.99 -6.71
CA ILE A 258 1.18 22.11 -6.15
C ILE A 258 0.40 21.40 -7.28
N LEU A 259 0.13 22.11 -8.38
CA LEU A 259 -0.63 21.61 -9.51
C LEU A 259 0.16 20.65 -10.40
N GLU A 260 1.46 20.89 -10.56
CA GLU A 260 2.36 20.00 -11.28
C GLU A 260 2.56 18.68 -10.53
N ASN A 261 2.81 18.76 -9.22
CA ASN A 261 2.99 17.59 -8.34
C ASN A 261 1.73 16.72 -8.22
N ARG A 262 0.54 17.24 -8.52
CA ARG A 262 -0.69 16.44 -8.59
C ARG A 262 -0.59 15.34 -9.66
N LYS A 263 0.15 15.56 -10.76
CA LYS A 263 0.23 14.60 -11.86
C LYS A 263 1.11 13.39 -11.52
N SER A 264 2.04 13.54 -10.58
CA SER A 264 2.97 12.49 -10.15
C SER A 264 2.46 11.65 -8.97
N GLU A 265 1.39 12.07 -8.27
CA GLU A 265 0.73 11.26 -7.22
C GLU A 265 -0.28 10.23 -7.80
N HIS A 266 -0.43 10.16 -9.14
CA HIS A 266 -1.39 9.29 -9.85
C HIS A 266 -0.73 8.38 -10.92
N LEU A 267 0.60 8.24 -10.90
CA LEU A 267 1.39 7.30 -11.70
C LEU A 267 2.08 6.32 -10.75
#